data_AF-A0A8B9JNC4-F1
#
_entry.id   AF-A0A8B9JNC4-F1
#
_cell.length_a   1.000
_cell.length_b   1.000
_cell.length_c   1.000
_cell.angle_alpha   90.00
_cell.angle_beta   90.00
_cell.angle_gamma   90.00
#
_symmetry.space_group_name_H-M   'P 1'
#
loop_
_entity.id
_entity.type
_entity.pdbx_description
1 polymer ?
#
loop_
_entity_poly.entity_id
_entity_poly.type
_entity_poly.pdbx_seq_one_letter_code
_entity_poly.pdbx_strand_id
1 'polypeptide(L)'
;MRFLGFSETALLIISLLETVRGLSTFVGKYGETIDVPCGEGKDKPEKLFLTKWKYTKADGSTGDLLKLSDKNLAIIPDVDYTGRVNLTQDLSLRITQTRLSDQKMYTCMLVAGEDILEYPVQVRILKTPSAPTITNQAKEMEIGKPTLLGECSTKDANPAANITWLKNNVPLVSDEKAIKITTTVQTDKTTGLASTSSKLEYTAVKEDLNAKFACAVKHSSLTADLVSTPVDFVINYPTEKVSLQVVAADAIKEGDNVTLKCKADGNPPPSSYSFHIKGKKVKVENSDSYTLTNVTRANTGEYKCSLVDNDAMAASVNITVMYLDITSITKGKVVKQLDESFEPTLLVNASGEPKVTWSKNNISLNSPPKFDKLKYSDSGVYECVVSMPGLFRKASFELIIQGAPVINKLSKKLSNNGNFKVLSCEAEGSPKPTVQWSINGTNATETPYVGGRVTHRITIIPTVNLTVNCTVSNELGQASKSLDVSTLFEEVTVDKRAEDSNDQTRVAVGVVIGVILAAVAIGLIYWIYMKRTRQGTWKTGEKEDGTTEESKKLEENQSQKAEV
;
A
#
# COMPACT_ATOMS: atom_id res chain seq x y z
N MET A 1 -65.24 29.56 -51.46
CA MET A 1 -66.69 29.41 -51.25
C MET A 1 -66.92 29.46 -49.74
N ARG A 2 -67.39 30.53 -49.06
CA ARG A 2 -68.63 31.34 -49.20
C ARG A 2 -69.83 30.43 -49.52
N PHE A 3 -70.89 30.34 -48.70
CA PHE A 3 -71.75 31.34 -48.04
C PHE A 3 -72.24 30.83 -46.66
N LEU A 4 -72.32 31.60 -45.55
CA LEU A 4 -73.12 32.79 -45.14
C LEU A 4 -74.59 32.51 -44.75
N GLY A 5 -74.99 33.02 -43.57
CA GLY A 5 -76.38 33.34 -43.18
C GLY A 5 -76.77 32.89 -41.76
N PHE A 6 -76.44 33.63 -40.70
CA PHE A 6 -77.28 34.59 -39.95
C PHE A 6 -78.61 34.04 -39.38
N SER A 7 -78.78 34.08 -38.05
CA SER A 7 -79.76 34.98 -37.39
C SER A 7 -79.77 34.79 -35.86
N GLU A 8 -79.83 35.92 -35.17
CA GLU A 8 -80.07 36.11 -33.74
C GLU A 8 -81.36 35.45 -33.26
N THR A 9 -81.34 34.91 -32.04
CA THR A 9 -82.36 35.20 -31.01
C THR A 9 -81.74 34.92 -29.64
N ALA A 10 -81.46 35.98 -28.90
CA ALA A 10 -81.26 35.93 -27.46
C ALA A 10 -82.63 35.70 -26.80
N LEU A 11 -82.78 34.62 -26.05
CA LEU A 11 -83.82 34.53 -25.01
C LEU A 11 -83.22 33.91 -23.75
N LEU A 12 -83.29 34.71 -22.69
CA LEU A 12 -83.02 34.36 -21.30
C LEU A 12 -83.64 33.03 -20.91
N ILE A 13 -82.83 32.07 -20.45
CA ILE A 13 -83.26 31.08 -19.46
C ILE A 13 -82.28 31.15 -18.31
N ILE A 14 -82.77 31.82 -17.27
CA ILE A 14 -82.18 31.97 -15.94
C ILE A 14 -82.09 30.60 -15.28
N SER A 15 -80.90 30.34 -14.73
CA SER A 15 -80.54 29.34 -13.71
C SER A 15 -81.61 28.33 -13.25
N LEU A 16 -81.39 27.05 -13.59
CA LEU A 16 -81.72 25.91 -12.73
C LEU A 16 -80.42 25.14 -12.48
N LEU A 17 -79.54 25.76 -11.68
CA LEU A 17 -78.60 25.00 -10.87
C LEU A 17 -79.38 24.58 -9.63
N GLU A 18 -79.93 23.37 -9.65
CA GLU A 18 -80.25 22.68 -8.41
C GLU A 18 -78.97 22.65 -7.58
N THR A 19 -78.92 23.46 -6.53
CA THR A 19 -77.90 23.33 -5.50
C THR A 19 -78.08 21.96 -4.86
N VAL A 20 -77.34 20.96 -5.33
CA VAL A 20 -77.11 19.72 -4.59
C VAL A 20 -76.49 20.16 -3.26
N ARG A 21 -77.31 20.22 -2.21
CA ARG A 21 -76.86 20.61 -0.87
C ARG A 21 -75.85 19.57 -0.40
N GLY A 22 -74.57 19.91 -0.42
CA GLY A 22 -73.50 19.05 0.08
C GLY A 22 -73.74 18.71 1.56
N LEU A 23 -73.73 17.43 1.88
CA LEU A 23 -73.80 16.91 3.25
C LEU A 23 -72.57 17.40 4.04
N SER A 24 -72.77 18.16 5.13
CA SER A 24 -71.66 18.62 5.96
C SER A 24 -71.02 17.44 6.72
N THR A 25 -69.68 17.39 6.81
CA THR A 25 -68.97 16.32 7.51
C THR A 25 -68.17 16.90 8.67
N PHE A 26 -68.42 16.41 9.88
CA PHE A 26 -67.69 16.79 11.08
C PHE A 26 -66.74 15.67 11.51
N VAL A 27 -65.46 15.98 11.72
CA VAL A 27 -64.45 15.00 12.11
C VAL A 27 -64.11 15.13 13.58
N GLY A 28 -64.51 14.14 14.38
CA GLY A 28 -64.19 13.99 15.79
C GLY A 28 -63.01 13.04 16.02
N LYS A 29 -62.44 13.06 17.23
CA LYS A 29 -61.42 12.10 17.68
C LYS A 29 -61.98 11.16 18.72
N TYR A 30 -61.71 9.87 18.57
CA TYR A 30 -62.20 8.82 19.48
C TYR A 30 -61.76 9.07 20.93
N GLY A 31 -62.71 8.98 21.86
CA GLY A 31 -62.53 9.18 23.29
C GLY A 31 -62.55 10.65 23.72
N GLU A 32 -62.44 11.59 22.78
CA GLU A 32 -62.53 13.02 23.08
C GLU A 32 -63.99 13.49 23.13
N THR A 33 -64.19 14.72 23.62
CA THR A 33 -65.47 15.41 23.56
C THR A 33 -65.56 16.18 22.25
N ILE A 34 -66.68 16.05 21.55
CA ILE A 34 -66.94 16.77 20.30
C ILE A 34 -68.18 17.65 20.41
N ASP A 35 -68.17 18.77 19.72
CA ASP A 35 -69.32 19.67 19.58
C ASP A 35 -69.71 19.71 18.10
N VAL A 36 -70.76 18.96 17.75
CA VAL A 36 -71.26 18.88 16.37
C VAL A 36 -72.05 20.15 16.06
N PRO A 37 -71.62 20.96 15.08
CA PRO A 37 -72.19 22.29 14.86
C PRO A 37 -73.62 22.22 14.33
N CYS A 38 -74.50 23.04 14.88
CA CYS A 38 -75.81 23.28 14.28
C CYS A 38 -75.74 24.47 13.31
N GLY A 39 -75.85 24.22 12.01
CA GLY A 39 -75.92 25.27 10.98
C GLY A 39 -74.63 26.07 10.83
N GLU A 40 -73.49 25.40 10.65
CA GLU A 40 -72.17 26.02 10.52
C GLU A 40 -72.14 27.15 9.47
N GLY A 41 -71.65 28.33 9.88
CA GLY A 41 -71.51 29.50 9.01
C GLY A 41 -72.83 30.12 8.50
N LYS A 42 -73.97 29.75 9.07
CA LYS A 42 -75.29 30.27 8.68
C LYS A 42 -75.88 31.14 9.78
N ASP A 43 -76.54 32.23 9.36
CA ASP A 43 -77.30 33.07 10.27
C ASP A 43 -78.44 32.27 10.89
N LYS A 44 -78.46 32.24 12.23
CA LYS A 44 -79.50 31.56 12.99
C LYS A 44 -80.68 32.51 13.20
N PRO A 45 -81.93 32.04 13.10
CA PRO A 45 -83.09 32.87 13.39
C PRO A 45 -83.03 33.48 14.80
N GLU A 46 -83.35 34.77 14.95
CA GLU A 46 -83.31 35.45 16.26
C GLU A 46 -84.34 34.89 17.26
N LYS A 47 -85.45 34.34 16.77
CA LYS A 47 -86.52 33.76 17.58
C LYS A 47 -86.77 32.30 17.23
N LEU A 48 -86.15 31.41 18.01
CA LEU A 48 -86.32 29.97 17.92
C LEU A 48 -87.42 29.48 18.88
N PHE A 49 -88.38 28.73 18.38
CA PHE A 49 -89.41 28.06 19.19
C PHE A 49 -88.95 26.69 19.66
N LEU A 50 -88.20 25.98 18.83
CA LEU A 50 -87.75 24.63 19.12
C LEU A 50 -86.39 24.36 18.46
N THR A 51 -85.46 23.80 19.23
CA THR A 51 -84.24 23.17 18.71
C THR A 51 -84.26 21.70 19.03
N LYS A 52 -84.03 20.84 18.03
CA LYS A 52 -84.05 19.40 18.19
C LYS A 52 -82.86 18.76 17.50
N TRP A 53 -82.20 17.83 18.19
CA TRP A 53 -81.19 16.96 17.57
C TRP A 53 -81.73 15.54 17.43
N LYS A 54 -81.67 15.02 16.20
CA LYS A 54 -81.96 13.63 15.86
C LYS A 54 -80.72 12.96 15.25
N TYR A 55 -80.65 11.63 15.29
CA TYR A 55 -79.62 10.85 14.61
C TYR A 55 -80.26 9.75 13.76
N THR A 56 -79.56 9.34 12.70
CA THR A 56 -79.98 8.24 11.83
C THR A 56 -79.43 6.91 12.38
N LYS A 57 -80.32 5.94 12.59
CA LYS A 57 -79.99 4.57 13.00
C LYS A 57 -79.54 3.74 11.80
N ALA A 58 -78.95 2.57 12.07
CA ALA A 58 -78.45 1.67 11.03
C ALA A 58 -79.54 1.14 10.07
N ASP A 59 -80.80 1.10 10.54
CA ASP A 59 -81.98 0.70 9.77
C ASP A 59 -82.61 1.85 8.96
N GLY A 60 -81.99 3.05 8.98
CA GLY A 60 -82.50 4.24 8.32
C GLY A 60 -83.58 5.01 9.09
N SER A 61 -84.04 4.49 10.23
CA SER A 61 -84.96 5.22 11.11
C SER A 61 -84.24 6.35 11.87
N THR A 62 -84.98 7.27 12.46
CA THR A 62 -84.42 8.37 13.24
C THR A 62 -84.67 8.17 14.74
N GLY A 63 -83.65 8.47 15.55
CA GLY A 63 -83.74 8.56 17.01
C GLY A 63 -83.56 10.00 17.46
N ASP A 64 -84.29 10.42 18.48
CA ASP A 64 -84.17 11.77 19.04
C ASP A 64 -83.19 11.78 20.23
N LEU A 65 -82.36 12.83 20.35
CA LEU A 65 -81.36 12.96 21.43
C LEU A 65 -81.66 14.09 22.39
N LEU A 66 -81.89 15.28 21.85
CA LEU A 66 -82.05 16.51 22.62
C LEU A 66 -83.22 17.32 22.06
N LYS A 67 -83.96 17.96 22.95
CA LYS A 67 -85.03 18.90 22.61
C LYS A 67 -84.95 20.12 23.53
N LEU A 68 -84.77 21.31 22.98
CA LEU A 68 -84.82 22.58 23.69
C LEU A 68 -86.08 23.34 23.28
N SER A 69 -86.99 23.57 24.24
CA SER A 69 -88.23 24.35 24.07
C SER A 69 -88.39 25.25 25.28
N ASP A 70 -88.71 26.53 25.10
CA ASP A 70 -88.94 27.49 26.21
C ASP A 70 -87.82 27.51 27.26
N LYS A 71 -86.55 27.43 26.81
CA LYS A 71 -85.34 27.33 27.64
C LYS A 71 -85.21 26.06 28.50
N ASN A 72 -86.12 25.09 28.37
CA ASN A 72 -86.03 23.79 29.02
C ASN A 72 -85.38 22.77 28.08
N LEU A 73 -84.19 22.30 28.45
CA LEU A 73 -83.49 21.23 27.74
C LEU A 73 -83.97 19.87 28.25
N ALA A 74 -84.57 19.08 27.36
CA ALA A 74 -84.91 17.69 27.59
C ALA A 74 -83.90 16.79 26.86
N ILE A 75 -83.24 15.91 27.61
CA ILE A 75 -82.41 14.83 27.08
C ILE A 75 -83.30 13.59 26.96
N ILE A 76 -83.37 13.02 25.76
CA ILE A 76 -84.23 11.87 25.48
C ILE A 76 -83.46 10.59 25.86
N PRO A 77 -84.04 9.72 26.72
CA PRO A 77 -83.34 8.53 27.19
C PRO A 77 -82.95 7.60 26.04
N ASP A 78 -81.64 7.40 25.90
CA ASP A 78 -81.05 6.41 25.01
C ASP A 78 -79.85 5.79 25.75
N VAL A 79 -79.83 4.46 25.82
CA VAL A 79 -78.82 3.70 26.59
C VAL A 79 -77.41 4.02 26.09
N ASP A 80 -77.24 4.24 24.78
CA ASP A 80 -75.93 4.52 24.20
C ASP A 80 -75.43 5.91 24.58
N TYR A 81 -76.31 6.88 24.82
CA TYR A 81 -75.97 8.30 25.01
C TYR A 81 -76.18 8.82 26.44
N THR A 82 -76.65 7.97 27.36
CA THR A 82 -76.93 8.34 28.75
C THR A 82 -75.69 8.95 29.41
N GLY A 83 -75.81 10.20 29.87
CA GLY A 83 -74.73 10.96 30.51
C GLY A 83 -73.62 11.46 29.59
N ARG A 84 -73.73 11.25 28.26
CA ARG A 84 -72.71 11.66 27.27
C ARG A 84 -73.10 12.85 26.41
N VAL A 85 -74.39 13.13 26.28
CA VAL A 85 -74.90 14.19 25.40
C VAL A 85 -75.33 15.43 26.16
N ASN A 86 -75.03 16.60 25.60
CA ASN A 86 -75.52 17.88 26.10
C ASN A 86 -75.68 18.90 24.96
N LEU A 87 -76.35 20.02 25.22
CA LEU A 87 -76.46 21.14 24.28
C LEU A 87 -75.56 22.29 24.74
N THR A 88 -74.76 22.83 23.82
CA THR A 88 -73.91 24.01 24.04
C THR A 88 -74.68 25.32 23.83
N GLN A 89 -74.09 26.45 24.21
CA GLN A 89 -74.72 27.77 24.10
C GLN A 89 -75.01 28.16 22.64
N ASP A 90 -74.19 27.72 21.70
CA ASP A 90 -74.36 27.91 20.26
C ASP A 90 -75.25 26.84 19.62
N LEU A 91 -75.98 26.05 20.41
CA LEU A 91 -76.90 24.99 19.98
C LEU A 91 -76.22 23.77 19.32
N SER A 92 -74.90 23.66 19.44
CA SER A 92 -74.13 22.51 18.97
C SER A 92 -74.34 21.30 19.90
N LEU A 93 -74.42 20.11 19.32
CA LEU A 93 -74.57 18.85 20.05
C LEU A 93 -73.22 18.43 20.63
N ARG A 94 -73.09 18.49 21.95
CA ARG A 94 -71.92 17.99 22.67
C ARG A 94 -72.05 16.50 22.93
N ILE A 95 -71.05 15.72 22.54
CA ILE A 95 -70.93 14.28 22.84
C ILE A 95 -69.59 14.04 23.54
N THR A 96 -69.61 13.58 24.78
CA THR A 96 -68.40 13.22 25.54
C THR A 96 -68.02 11.75 25.33
N GLN A 97 -66.73 11.44 25.48
CA GLN A 97 -66.17 10.08 25.34
C GLN A 97 -66.63 9.39 24.05
N THR A 98 -66.43 10.07 22.92
CA THR A 98 -66.90 9.61 21.62
C THR A 98 -66.39 8.21 21.26
N ARG A 99 -67.28 7.39 20.70
CA ARG A 99 -67.02 5.99 20.32
C ARG A 99 -67.26 5.81 18.83
N LEU A 100 -66.73 4.76 18.21
CA LEU A 100 -67.03 4.49 16.79
C LEU A 100 -68.52 4.27 16.51
N SER A 101 -69.28 3.79 17.49
CA SER A 101 -70.73 3.72 17.40
C SER A 101 -71.37 5.08 17.14
N ASP A 102 -70.76 6.18 17.58
CA ASP A 102 -71.27 7.54 17.39
C ASP A 102 -71.03 8.06 15.96
N GLN A 103 -70.34 7.30 15.09
CA GLN A 103 -70.12 7.64 13.68
C GLN A 103 -71.41 7.46 12.86
N LYS A 104 -72.32 8.43 13.00
CA LYS A 104 -73.64 8.45 12.38
C LYS A 104 -73.92 9.81 11.76
N MET A 105 -75.05 9.91 11.07
CA MET A 105 -75.60 11.19 10.65
C MET A 105 -76.43 11.78 11.80
N TYR A 106 -76.14 13.02 12.17
CA TYR A 106 -76.92 13.79 13.14
C TYR A 106 -77.57 14.96 12.40
N THR A 107 -78.81 15.28 12.72
CA THR A 107 -79.52 16.40 12.10
C THR A 107 -79.98 17.37 13.17
N CYS A 108 -79.49 18.60 13.08
CA CYS A 108 -80.03 19.71 13.86
C CYS A 108 -81.28 20.23 13.16
N MET A 109 -82.37 20.37 13.90
CA MET A 109 -83.63 20.96 13.42
C MET A 109 -83.90 22.23 14.22
N LEU A 110 -83.99 23.36 13.51
CA LEU A 110 -84.36 24.66 14.09
C LEU A 110 -85.76 25.04 13.60
N VAL A 111 -86.65 25.37 14.53
CA VAL A 111 -88.03 25.81 14.22
C VAL A 111 -88.16 27.29 14.58
N ALA A 112 -88.45 28.12 13.58
CA ALA A 112 -88.61 29.56 13.70
C ALA A 112 -89.92 30.00 13.02
N GLY A 113 -91.00 30.13 13.78
CA GLY A 113 -92.32 30.43 13.24
C GLY A 113 -92.87 29.21 12.49
N GLU A 114 -93.14 29.37 11.19
CA GLU A 114 -93.58 28.30 10.29
C GLU A 114 -92.39 27.59 9.61
N ASP A 115 -91.18 28.15 9.69
CA ASP A 115 -90.00 27.61 9.03
C ASP A 115 -89.34 26.50 9.86
N ILE A 116 -89.02 25.39 9.20
CA ILE A 116 -88.22 24.29 9.75
C ILE A 116 -86.92 24.18 8.95
N LEU A 117 -85.80 24.42 9.61
CA LEU A 117 -84.47 24.34 9.02
C LEU A 117 -83.76 23.09 9.51
N GLU A 118 -83.36 22.22 8.57
CA GLU A 118 -82.59 21.01 8.87
C GLU A 118 -81.13 21.14 8.42
N TYR A 119 -80.21 20.85 9.33
CA TYR A 119 -78.77 20.82 9.08
C TYR A 119 -78.23 19.41 9.37
N PRO A 120 -78.20 18.52 8.36
CA PRO A 120 -77.61 17.20 8.52
C PRO A 120 -76.07 17.29 8.50
N VAL A 121 -75.46 16.62 9.47
CA VAL A 121 -74.03 16.52 9.70
C VAL A 121 -73.63 15.05 9.79
N GLN A 122 -72.78 14.61 8.88
CA GLN A 122 -72.14 13.30 8.94
C GLN A 122 -70.96 13.36 9.91
N VAL A 123 -71.06 12.68 11.05
CA VAL A 123 -69.93 12.58 11.97
C VAL A 123 -69.01 11.46 11.51
N ARG A 124 -67.70 11.73 11.48
CA ARG A 124 -66.61 10.77 11.27
C ARG A 124 -65.69 10.79 12.48
N ILE A 125 -65.29 9.64 12.99
CA ILE A 125 -64.49 9.57 14.22
C ILE A 125 -63.14 8.99 13.88
N LEU A 126 -62.07 9.77 14.00
CA LEU A 126 -60.72 9.29 13.77
C LEU A 126 -60.11 8.76 15.07
N LYS A 127 -59.41 7.63 14.96
CA LYS A 127 -58.54 7.13 16.03
C LYS A 127 -57.15 6.90 15.45
N THR A 128 -56.17 7.56 16.07
CA THR A 128 -54.76 7.42 15.70
C THR A 128 -54.23 6.04 16.11
N PRO A 129 -53.52 5.33 15.22
CA PRO A 129 -52.90 4.03 15.51
C PRO A 129 -51.87 4.09 16.65
N SER A 130 -51.60 2.92 17.27
CA SER A 130 -50.43 2.73 18.12
C SER A 130 -49.12 2.81 17.32
N ALA A 131 -48.01 3.11 17.99
CA ALA A 131 -46.69 3.00 17.36
C ALA A 131 -46.46 1.57 16.81
N PRO A 132 -45.86 1.43 15.62
CA PRO A 132 -45.60 0.13 15.03
C PRO A 132 -44.50 -0.63 15.77
N THR A 133 -44.69 -1.94 15.90
CA THR A 133 -43.70 -2.84 16.50
C THR A 133 -43.44 -4.04 15.59
N ILE A 134 -42.16 -4.42 15.45
CA ILE A 134 -41.73 -5.59 14.68
C ILE A 134 -41.51 -6.78 15.61
N THR A 135 -42.23 -7.87 15.38
CA THR A 135 -42.14 -9.15 16.10
C THR A 135 -41.78 -10.29 15.14
N ASN A 136 -41.60 -11.51 15.67
CA ASN A 136 -41.32 -12.72 14.87
C ASN A 136 -40.12 -12.57 13.94
N GLN A 137 -39.07 -11.90 14.41
CA GLN A 137 -37.88 -11.56 13.63
C GLN A 137 -37.05 -12.82 13.33
N ALA A 138 -36.56 -12.94 12.09
CA ALA A 138 -35.53 -13.92 11.78
C ALA A 138 -34.27 -13.66 12.63
N LYS A 139 -33.56 -14.72 13.03
CA LYS A 139 -32.23 -14.56 13.65
C LYS A 139 -31.14 -14.44 12.60
N GLU A 140 -31.26 -15.25 11.56
CA GLU A 140 -30.29 -15.42 10.49
C GLU A 140 -31.02 -15.55 9.16
N MET A 141 -30.40 -15.08 8.09
CA MET A 141 -30.92 -15.16 6.72
C MET A 141 -29.87 -15.75 5.79
N GLU A 142 -30.27 -16.72 4.97
CA GLU A 142 -29.42 -17.29 3.91
C GLU A 142 -29.62 -16.51 2.61
N ILE A 143 -28.52 -16.14 1.94
CA ILE A 143 -28.60 -15.45 0.64
C ILE A 143 -29.38 -16.30 -0.37
N GLY A 144 -30.26 -15.66 -1.13
CA GLY A 144 -31.02 -16.31 -2.21
C GLY A 144 -32.21 -17.17 -1.75
N LYS A 145 -32.46 -17.28 -0.43
CA LYS A 145 -33.58 -18.03 0.14
C LYS A 145 -34.67 -17.11 0.72
N PRO A 146 -35.91 -17.16 0.23
CA PRO A 146 -37.03 -16.43 0.81
C PRO A 146 -37.26 -16.85 2.27
N THR A 147 -37.17 -15.89 3.19
CA THR A 147 -37.34 -16.14 4.64
C THR A 147 -38.27 -15.08 5.23
N LEU A 148 -39.11 -15.46 6.21
CA LEU A 148 -39.90 -14.49 6.97
C LEU A 148 -38.95 -13.62 7.80
N LEU A 149 -38.79 -12.36 7.41
CA LEU A 149 -37.92 -11.39 8.07
C LEU A 149 -38.53 -10.91 9.39
N GLY A 150 -39.83 -10.62 9.38
CA GLY A 150 -40.55 -10.19 10.57
C GLY A 150 -42.01 -9.81 10.28
N GLU A 151 -42.72 -9.50 11.36
CA GLU A 151 -44.12 -9.09 11.34
C GLU A 151 -44.28 -7.74 12.03
N CYS A 152 -44.70 -6.73 11.29
CA CYS A 152 -44.97 -5.39 11.81
C CYS A 152 -46.46 -5.26 12.14
N SER A 153 -46.78 -4.76 13.33
CA SER A 153 -48.17 -4.54 13.76
C SER A 153 -48.40 -3.16 14.36
N THR A 154 -49.58 -2.61 14.09
CA THR A 154 -50.11 -1.38 14.69
C THR A 154 -51.58 -1.58 15.04
N LYS A 155 -52.02 -1.03 16.18
CA LYS A 155 -53.32 -1.34 16.78
C LYS A 155 -54.22 -0.12 16.89
N ASP A 156 -55.51 -0.41 17.05
CA ASP A 156 -56.54 0.54 17.48
C ASP A 156 -56.68 1.79 16.61
N ALA A 157 -56.76 1.64 15.27
CA ALA A 157 -56.91 2.74 14.33
C ALA A 157 -58.32 2.85 13.73
N ASN A 158 -58.76 4.07 13.42
CA ASN A 158 -59.89 4.33 12.52
C ASN A 158 -59.64 5.57 11.64
N PRO A 159 -59.67 5.46 10.30
CA PRO A 159 -59.75 4.22 9.52
C PRO A 159 -58.54 3.29 9.76
N ALA A 160 -58.53 2.08 9.18
CA ALA A 160 -57.38 1.19 9.28
C ALA A 160 -56.10 1.87 8.75
N ALA A 161 -54.99 1.71 9.48
CA ALA A 161 -53.71 2.30 9.09
C ALA A 161 -53.01 1.43 8.03
N ASN A 162 -52.22 2.07 7.16
CA ASN A 162 -51.43 1.38 6.14
C ASN A 162 -49.99 1.17 6.62
N ILE A 163 -49.43 -0.02 6.39
CA ILE A 163 -48.06 -0.37 6.76
C ILE A 163 -47.21 -0.47 5.49
N THR A 164 -46.04 0.18 5.51
CA THR A 164 -45.02 0.10 4.46
C THR A 164 -43.70 -0.34 5.07
N TRP A 165 -43.08 -1.38 4.50
CA TRP A 165 -41.74 -1.80 4.92
C TRP A 165 -40.68 -0.89 4.31
N LEU A 166 -39.66 -0.59 5.10
CA LEU A 166 -38.53 0.26 4.74
C LEU A 166 -37.24 -0.55 4.86
N LYS A 167 -36.35 -0.41 3.89
CA LYS A 167 -34.96 -0.87 3.93
C LYS A 167 -34.06 0.35 3.80
N ASN A 168 -33.24 0.62 4.83
CA ASN A 168 -32.40 1.81 4.89
C ASN A 168 -33.19 3.11 4.63
N ASN A 169 -34.39 3.21 5.21
CA ASN A 169 -35.36 4.30 5.02
C ASN A 169 -35.98 4.42 3.62
N VAL A 170 -35.74 3.45 2.73
CA VAL A 170 -36.35 3.40 1.39
C VAL A 170 -37.53 2.43 1.40
N PRO A 171 -38.72 2.82 0.93
CA PRO A 171 -39.87 1.94 0.82
C PRO A 171 -39.60 0.70 -0.05
N LEU A 172 -39.94 -0.48 0.47
CA LEU A 172 -39.92 -1.72 -0.28
C LEU A 172 -41.23 -1.91 -1.05
N VAL A 173 -41.10 -2.45 -2.26
CA VAL A 173 -42.22 -2.79 -3.14
C VAL A 173 -42.24 -4.31 -3.31
N SER A 174 -43.40 -4.93 -3.12
CA SER A 174 -43.58 -6.38 -3.34
C SER A 174 -43.36 -6.71 -4.81
N ASP A 175 -42.51 -7.70 -5.09
CA ASP A 175 -42.28 -8.24 -6.45
C ASP A 175 -42.80 -9.69 -6.58
N GLU A 176 -43.43 -10.21 -5.52
CA GLU A 176 -43.96 -11.57 -5.38
C GLU A 176 -42.90 -12.68 -5.58
N LYS A 177 -41.61 -12.34 -5.53
CA LYS A 177 -40.48 -13.25 -5.73
C LYS A 177 -39.44 -13.10 -4.63
N ALA A 178 -38.69 -11.99 -4.63
CA ALA A 178 -37.67 -11.70 -3.64
C ALA A 178 -38.23 -10.93 -2.44
N ILE A 179 -39.30 -10.18 -2.66
CA ILE A 179 -39.98 -9.37 -1.66
C ILE A 179 -41.46 -9.72 -1.74
N LYS A 180 -41.99 -10.30 -0.66
CA LYS A 180 -43.41 -10.61 -0.55
C LYS A 180 -43.96 -10.03 0.74
N ILE A 181 -44.92 -9.12 0.59
CA ILE A 181 -45.53 -8.39 1.69
C ILE A 181 -46.99 -8.78 1.81
N THR A 182 -47.36 -9.37 2.96
CA THR A 182 -48.75 -9.78 3.22
C THR A 182 -49.32 -8.95 4.35
N THR A 183 -50.36 -8.16 4.07
CA THR A 183 -51.04 -7.31 5.05
C THR A 183 -52.39 -7.89 5.45
N THR A 184 -52.73 -7.83 6.73
CA THR A 184 -53.98 -8.31 7.30
C THR A 184 -54.55 -7.24 8.23
N VAL A 185 -55.83 -6.91 8.07
CA VAL A 185 -56.55 -5.97 8.93
C VAL A 185 -57.56 -6.75 9.75
N GLN A 186 -57.49 -6.62 11.07
CA GLN A 186 -58.43 -7.23 12.00
C GLN A 186 -59.21 -6.14 12.72
N THR A 187 -60.53 -6.24 12.71
CA THR A 187 -61.41 -5.30 13.40
C THR A 187 -61.85 -5.89 14.73
N ASP A 188 -61.68 -5.13 15.82
CA ASP A 188 -62.18 -5.50 17.14
C ASP A 188 -63.71 -5.47 17.14
N LYS A 189 -64.34 -6.58 17.52
CA LYS A 189 -65.81 -6.73 17.45
C LYS A 189 -66.56 -5.83 18.43
N THR A 190 -65.90 -5.37 19.50
CA THR A 190 -66.52 -4.57 20.57
C THR A 190 -66.40 -3.08 20.30
N THR A 191 -65.21 -2.63 19.89
CA THR A 191 -64.93 -1.21 19.67
C THR A 191 -65.09 -0.79 18.22
N GLY A 192 -65.02 -1.74 17.27
CA GLY A 192 -64.97 -1.49 15.83
C GLY A 192 -63.62 -0.97 15.32
N LEU A 193 -62.60 -0.86 16.19
CA LEU A 193 -61.28 -0.34 15.83
C LEU A 193 -60.47 -1.37 15.05
N ALA A 194 -59.68 -0.91 14.08
CA ALA A 194 -58.88 -1.77 13.22
C ALA A 194 -57.43 -1.86 13.68
N SER A 195 -56.90 -3.08 13.74
CA SER A 195 -55.48 -3.37 13.90
C SER A 195 -54.93 -3.94 12.60
N THR A 196 -53.84 -3.36 12.11
CA THR A 196 -53.18 -3.79 10.88
C THR A 196 -51.90 -4.55 11.24
N SER A 197 -51.69 -5.73 10.65
CA SER A 197 -50.44 -6.49 10.68
C SER A 197 -49.90 -6.68 9.26
N SER A 198 -48.58 -6.64 9.09
CA SER A 198 -47.92 -6.87 7.81
C SER A 198 -46.70 -7.77 8.00
N LYS A 199 -46.63 -8.86 7.23
CA LYS A 199 -45.52 -9.82 7.21
C LYS A 199 -44.62 -9.55 6.00
N LEU A 200 -43.31 -9.54 6.22
CA LEU A 200 -42.31 -9.43 5.16
C LEU A 200 -41.56 -10.75 5.00
N GLU A 201 -41.80 -11.44 3.89
CA GLU A 201 -40.93 -12.50 3.37
C GLU A 201 -39.90 -11.85 2.43
N TYR A 202 -38.63 -12.03 2.72
CA TYR A 202 -37.53 -11.35 2.04
C TYR A 202 -36.40 -12.32 1.68
N THR A 203 -35.83 -12.16 0.49
CA THR A 203 -34.67 -12.90 0.01
C THR A 203 -33.43 -12.02 0.14
N ALA A 204 -32.55 -12.35 1.09
CA ALA A 204 -31.34 -11.59 1.34
C ALA A 204 -30.34 -11.67 0.18
N VAL A 205 -29.62 -10.56 -0.02
CA VAL A 205 -28.45 -10.47 -0.91
C VAL A 205 -27.21 -10.03 -0.13
N LYS A 206 -26.01 -10.13 -0.75
CA LYS A 206 -24.74 -9.84 -0.06
C LYS A 206 -24.61 -8.36 0.29
N GLU A 207 -25.23 -7.48 -0.48
CA GLU A 207 -25.28 -6.03 -0.27
C GLU A 207 -26.11 -5.63 0.94
N ASP A 208 -26.88 -6.56 1.51
CA ASP A 208 -27.73 -6.31 2.68
C ASP A 208 -26.97 -6.39 4.00
N LEU A 209 -25.65 -6.59 3.96
CA LEU A 209 -24.80 -6.53 5.14
C LEU A 209 -24.98 -5.18 5.85
N ASN A 210 -25.47 -5.23 7.09
CA ASN A 210 -25.82 -4.07 7.92
C ASN A 210 -27.06 -3.28 7.44
N ALA A 211 -27.86 -3.83 6.52
CA ALA A 211 -29.12 -3.22 6.14
C ALA A 211 -30.08 -3.18 7.34
N LYS A 212 -30.78 -2.06 7.48
CA LYS A 212 -31.74 -1.83 8.56
C LYS A 212 -33.15 -1.87 7.99
N PHE A 213 -33.97 -2.74 8.56
CA PHE A 213 -35.37 -2.86 8.20
C PHE A 213 -36.24 -2.18 9.25
N ALA A 214 -37.22 -1.40 8.80
CA ALA A 214 -38.22 -0.78 9.66
C ALA A 214 -39.58 -0.87 8.98
N CYS A 215 -40.65 -0.58 9.70
CA CYS A 215 -41.95 -0.37 9.08
C CYS A 215 -42.48 1.03 9.43
N ALA A 216 -43.05 1.68 8.43
CA ALA A 216 -43.72 2.97 8.53
C ALA A 216 -45.24 2.78 8.47
N VAL A 217 -45.94 3.47 9.35
CA VAL A 217 -47.40 3.48 9.44
C VAL A 217 -47.92 4.83 8.98
N LYS A 218 -48.73 4.79 7.92
CA LYS A 218 -49.42 5.96 7.38
C LYS A 218 -50.90 5.92 7.75
N HIS A 219 -51.40 7.06 8.24
CA HIS A 219 -52.79 7.20 8.66
C HIS A 219 -53.29 8.65 8.48
N SER A 220 -54.58 8.83 8.23
CA SER A 220 -55.17 10.15 7.95
C SER A 220 -55.17 11.11 9.14
N SER A 221 -55.00 10.63 10.38
CA SER A 221 -54.90 11.48 11.57
C SER A 221 -53.46 11.92 11.89
N LEU A 222 -52.48 11.46 11.11
CA LEU A 222 -51.06 11.75 11.32
C LEU A 222 -50.56 12.81 10.33
N THR A 223 -49.72 13.71 10.81
CA THR A 223 -49.01 14.69 9.97
C THR A 223 -47.69 14.14 9.43
N ALA A 224 -47.17 13.08 10.05
CA ALA A 224 -45.96 12.35 9.65
C ALA A 224 -46.13 10.85 9.98
N ASP A 225 -45.50 9.99 9.19
CA ASP A 225 -45.59 8.53 9.36
C ASP A 225 -44.93 8.11 10.69
N LEU A 226 -45.56 7.17 11.41
CA LEU A 226 -44.94 6.54 12.58
C LEU A 226 -44.00 5.43 12.12
N VAL A 227 -42.73 5.49 12.52
CA VAL A 227 -41.73 4.51 12.10
C VAL A 227 -41.30 3.65 13.29
N SER A 228 -41.17 2.35 13.08
CA SER A 228 -40.71 1.41 14.11
C SER A 228 -39.23 1.60 14.40
N THR A 229 -38.76 1.05 15.52
CA THR A 229 -37.32 0.86 15.74
C THR A 229 -36.76 -0.04 14.63
N PRO A 230 -35.66 0.36 13.95
CA PRO A 230 -35.06 -0.47 12.93
C PRO A 230 -34.45 -1.75 13.52
N VAL A 231 -34.50 -2.84 12.75
CA VAL A 231 -33.94 -4.16 13.08
C VAL A 231 -32.92 -4.56 12.02
N ASP A 232 -31.87 -5.28 12.44
CA ASP A 232 -30.84 -5.85 11.59
C ASP A 232 -30.82 -7.39 11.72
N PHE A 233 -30.15 -8.05 10.77
CA PHE A 233 -30.12 -9.50 10.66
C PHE A 233 -28.74 -9.99 10.28
N VAL A 234 -28.36 -11.16 10.79
CA VAL A 234 -27.13 -11.83 10.36
C VAL A 234 -27.38 -12.50 9.01
N ILE A 235 -26.57 -12.14 8.01
CA ILE A 235 -26.68 -12.70 6.66
C ILE A 235 -25.61 -13.77 6.49
N ASN A 236 -26.05 -15.01 6.38
CA ASN A 236 -25.20 -16.15 6.14
C ASN A 236 -25.02 -16.38 4.65
N TYR A 237 -23.77 -16.63 4.25
CA TYR A 237 -23.43 -16.90 2.87
C TYR A 237 -22.22 -17.83 2.78
N PRO A 238 -22.20 -18.73 1.77
CA PRO A 238 -21.12 -19.69 1.61
C PRO A 238 -19.80 -18.99 1.28
N THR A 239 -18.70 -19.70 1.50
CA THR A 239 -17.38 -19.21 1.08
C THR A 239 -17.28 -19.21 -0.44
N GLU A 240 -16.78 -18.12 -1.02
CA GLU A 240 -16.50 -17.96 -2.45
C GLU A 240 -14.99 -17.89 -2.72
N LYS A 241 -14.21 -17.40 -1.75
CA LYS A 241 -12.77 -17.17 -1.87
C LYS A 241 -12.03 -17.68 -0.64
N VAL A 242 -10.92 -18.35 -0.90
CA VAL A 242 -9.92 -18.74 0.10
C VAL A 242 -8.65 -17.94 -0.16
N SER A 243 -7.95 -17.57 0.91
CA SER A 243 -6.66 -16.89 0.87
C SER A 243 -5.69 -17.54 1.87
N LEU A 244 -4.42 -17.56 1.52
CA LEU A 244 -3.36 -18.13 2.36
C LEU A 244 -2.31 -17.06 2.64
N GLN A 245 -2.05 -16.80 3.92
CA GLN A 245 -1.12 -15.80 4.40
C GLN A 245 0.03 -16.49 5.13
N VAL A 246 1.26 -16.06 4.88
CA VAL A 246 2.44 -16.51 5.62
C VAL A 246 2.74 -15.50 6.72
N VAL A 247 2.69 -15.95 7.97
CA VAL A 247 3.00 -15.13 9.15
C VAL A 247 4.45 -15.42 9.54
N ALA A 248 5.33 -14.48 9.21
CA ALA A 248 6.75 -14.47 9.59
C ALA A 248 7.18 -13.03 9.91
N ALA A 249 8.05 -12.86 10.90
CA ALA A 249 8.53 -11.54 11.31
C ALA A 249 9.54 -10.94 10.31
N ASP A 250 10.44 -11.79 9.81
CA ASP A 250 11.50 -11.45 8.86
C ASP A 250 11.55 -12.52 7.76
N ALA A 251 12.54 -12.40 6.85
CA ALA A 251 12.82 -13.44 5.88
C ALA A 251 13.13 -14.78 6.59
N ILE A 252 12.45 -15.84 6.15
CA ILE A 252 12.45 -17.17 6.77
C ILE A 252 13.81 -17.83 6.58
N LYS A 253 14.47 -18.26 7.65
CA LYS A 253 15.78 -18.94 7.65
C LYS A 253 15.66 -20.38 8.13
N GLU A 254 16.69 -21.19 7.87
CA GLU A 254 16.75 -22.53 8.45
C GLU A 254 16.72 -22.48 9.98
N GLY A 255 15.86 -23.30 10.59
CA GLY A 255 15.60 -23.31 12.04
C GLY A 255 14.36 -22.53 12.47
N ASP A 256 13.82 -21.65 11.62
CA ASP A 256 12.66 -20.83 11.99
C ASP A 256 11.36 -21.64 12.08
N ASN A 257 10.37 -21.05 12.75
CA ASN A 257 8.99 -21.54 12.74
C ASN A 257 8.14 -20.62 11.86
N VAL A 258 7.38 -21.20 10.93
CA VAL A 258 6.57 -20.48 9.95
C VAL A 258 5.11 -20.84 10.13
N THR A 259 4.25 -19.86 10.38
CA THR A 259 2.80 -20.09 10.51
C THR A 259 2.08 -19.71 9.23
N LEU A 260 1.33 -20.65 8.68
CA LEU A 260 0.43 -20.45 7.55
C LEU A 260 -0.97 -20.17 8.09
N LYS A 261 -1.57 -19.06 7.68
CA LYS A 261 -2.92 -18.67 8.08
C LYS A 261 -3.84 -18.65 6.87
N CYS A 262 -4.81 -19.54 6.87
CA CYS A 262 -5.82 -19.64 5.84
C CYS A 262 -7.05 -18.84 6.22
N LYS A 263 -7.65 -18.10 5.28
CA LYS A 263 -8.88 -17.35 5.53
C LYS A 263 -9.84 -17.56 4.39
N ALA A 264 -11.11 -17.73 4.74
CA ALA A 264 -12.23 -17.80 3.82
C ALA A 264 -13.20 -16.64 4.06
N ASP A 265 -13.90 -16.21 3.02
CA ASP A 265 -14.75 -15.01 3.05
C ASP A 265 -16.21 -15.28 3.45
N GLY A 266 -16.61 -16.55 3.63
CA GLY A 266 -17.97 -16.93 4.04
C GLY A 266 -18.38 -16.42 5.42
N ASN A 267 -19.69 -16.33 5.63
CA ASN A 267 -20.27 -15.97 6.92
C ASN A 267 -21.29 -17.04 7.38
N PRO A 268 -21.05 -17.73 8.52
CA PRO A 268 -19.83 -17.67 9.32
C PRO A 268 -18.61 -18.26 8.57
N PRO A 269 -17.38 -17.84 8.92
CA PRO A 269 -16.19 -18.39 8.31
C PRO A 269 -16.05 -19.89 8.64
N PRO A 270 -15.48 -20.70 7.73
CA PRO A 270 -15.21 -22.12 7.98
C PRO A 270 -14.35 -22.33 9.23
N SER A 271 -14.73 -23.34 10.02
CA SER A 271 -14.02 -23.73 11.25
C SER A 271 -12.87 -24.71 11.01
N SER A 272 -12.70 -25.21 9.77
CA SER A 272 -11.66 -26.18 9.43
C SER A 272 -11.16 -26.00 8.00
N TYR A 273 -9.89 -26.33 7.80
CA TYR A 273 -9.19 -26.14 6.53
C TYR A 273 -8.29 -27.34 6.21
N SER A 274 -8.00 -27.54 4.92
CA SER A 274 -7.03 -28.53 4.45
C SER A 274 -5.76 -27.83 3.99
N PHE A 275 -4.66 -28.03 4.71
CA PHE A 275 -3.34 -27.55 4.32
C PHE A 275 -2.61 -28.60 3.50
N HIS A 276 -2.06 -28.21 2.36
CA HIS A 276 -1.24 -29.04 1.50
C HIS A 276 0.24 -28.66 1.69
N ILE A 277 0.94 -29.49 2.45
CA ILE A 277 2.33 -29.29 2.85
C ILE A 277 3.20 -30.32 2.13
N LYS A 278 4.05 -29.89 1.20
CA LYS A 278 4.91 -30.80 0.39
C LYS A 278 4.13 -31.96 -0.25
N GLY A 279 2.94 -31.67 -0.78
CA GLY A 279 2.05 -32.69 -1.37
C GLY A 279 1.27 -33.53 -0.37
N LYS A 280 1.50 -33.42 0.94
CA LYS A 280 0.68 -34.07 1.98
C LYS A 280 -0.47 -33.15 2.40
N LYS A 281 -1.70 -33.67 2.30
CA LYS A 281 -2.91 -33.00 2.82
C LYS A 281 -3.03 -33.23 4.33
N VAL A 282 -3.22 -32.15 5.08
CA VAL A 282 -3.41 -32.15 6.54
C VAL A 282 -4.67 -31.37 6.85
N LYS A 283 -5.67 -32.03 7.44
CA LYS A 283 -6.87 -31.38 7.95
C LYS A 283 -6.56 -30.72 9.29
N VAL A 284 -6.90 -29.45 9.43
CA VAL A 284 -6.80 -28.68 10.67
C VAL A 284 -8.22 -28.30 11.10
N GLU A 285 -8.61 -28.70 12.31
CA GLU A 285 -9.93 -28.44 12.87
C GLU A 285 -9.87 -27.33 13.93
N ASN A 286 -10.92 -26.52 14.01
CA ASN A 286 -11.07 -25.42 14.97
C ASN A 286 -9.92 -24.40 14.95
N SER A 287 -9.19 -24.32 13.84
CA SER A 287 -8.07 -23.42 13.64
C SER A 287 -7.94 -23.10 12.16
N ASP A 288 -7.59 -21.86 11.90
CA ASP A 288 -7.30 -21.33 10.57
C ASP A 288 -5.79 -21.32 10.27
N SER A 289 -4.98 -21.89 11.18
CA SER A 289 -3.54 -21.74 11.19
C SER A 289 -2.81 -23.08 11.30
N TYR A 290 -1.71 -23.23 10.55
CA TYR A 290 -0.81 -24.37 10.58
C TYR A 290 0.64 -23.91 10.71
N THR A 291 1.36 -24.39 11.73
CA THR A 291 2.75 -23.99 11.98
C THR A 291 3.73 -25.09 11.58
N LEU A 292 4.66 -24.74 10.69
CA LEU A 292 5.84 -25.51 10.37
C LEU A 292 6.93 -25.15 11.38
N THR A 293 7.48 -26.13 12.08
CA THR A 293 8.57 -25.90 13.05
C THR A 293 9.91 -26.33 12.49
N ASN A 294 10.98 -25.61 12.86
CA ASN A 294 12.36 -25.94 12.50
C ASN A 294 12.50 -26.19 10.98
N VAL A 295 12.14 -25.18 10.17
CA VAL A 295 12.14 -25.31 8.72
C VAL A 295 13.57 -25.50 8.18
N THR A 296 13.70 -26.26 7.11
CA THR A 296 14.96 -26.52 6.40
C THR A 296 14.85 -26.00 4.96
N ARG A 297 15.96 -25.88 4.22
CA ARG A 297 15.91 -25.51 2.79
C ARG A 297 15.04 -26.44 1.94
N ALA A 298 14.84 -27.69 2.36
CA ALA A 298 13.95 -28.64 1.69
C ALA A 298 12.46 -28.29 1.89
N ASN A 299 12.14 -27.33 2.76
CA ASN A 299 10.79 -26.77 2.94
C ASN A 299 10.49 -25.62 1.97
N THR A 300 11.42 -25.19 1.13
CA THR A 300 11.12 -24.26 0.04
C THR A 300 10.18 -24.90 -0.97
N GLY A 301 9.12 -24.20 -1.37
CA GLY A 301 8.16 -24.68 -2.36
C GLY A 301 6.77 -24.06 -2.23
N GLU A 302 5.81 -24.64 -2.97
CA GLU A 302 4.42 -24.23 -2.96
C GLU A 302 3.67 -24.85 -1.78
N TYR A 303 2.91 -24.01 -1.08
CA TYR A 303 2.02 -24.36 0.01
C TYR A 303 0.60 -23.98 -0.36
N LYS A 304 -0.37 -24.86 -0.12
CA LYS A 304 -1.78 -24.58 -0.40
C LYS A 304 -2.65 -24.72 0.83
N CYS A 305 -3.75 -23.98 0.83
CA CYS A 305 -4.86 -24.21 1.74
C CYS A 305 -6.16 -24.25 0.94
N SER A 306 -7.04 -25.20 1.27
CA SER A 306 -8.40 -25.30 0.71
C SER A 306 -9.44 -25.50 1.82
N LEU A 307 -10.71 -25.44 1.43
CA LEU A 307 -11.79 -25.94 2.28
C LEU A 307 -11.69 -27.46 2.46
N VAL A 308 -12.28 -28.00 3.52
CA VAL A 308 -12.25 -29.45 3.81
C VAL A 308 -13.12 -30.23 2.82
N ASP A 309 -14.27 -29.66 2.45
CA ASP A 309 -15.30 -30.23 1.59
C ASP A 309 -15.12 -29.88 0.10
N ASN A 310 -14.26 -28.89 -0.21
CA ASN A 310 -14.02 -28.45 -1.59
C ASN A 310 -12.55 -28.10 -1.85
N ASP A 311 -11.80 -29.08 -2.39
CA ASP A 311 -10.38 -28.92 -2.72
C ASP A 311 -10.11 -28.01 -3.93
N ALA A 312 -11.11 -27.79 -4.79
CA ALA A 312 -10.96 -26.86 -5.92
C ALA A 312 -10.91 -25.40 -5.45
N MET A 313 -11.50 -25.10 -4.29
CA MET A 313 -11.45 -23.78 -3.67
C MET A 313 -10.21 -23.68 -2.78
N ALA A 314 -9.07 -23.38 -3.41
CA ALA A 314 -7.77 -23.33 -2.77
C ALA A 314 -7.02 -22.03 -3.05
N ALA A 315 -6.12 -21.68 -2.14
CA ALA A 315 -5.12 -20.62 -2.31
C ALA A 315 -3.71 -21.20 -2.16
N SER A 316 -2.78 -20.72 -2.98
CA SER A 316 -1.37 -21.12 -2.96
C SER A 316 -0.46 -19.95 -2.58
N VAL A 317 0.65 -20.25 -1.90
CA VAL A 317 1.78 -19.33 -1.69
C VAL A 317 3.09 -20.08 -1.81
N ASN A 318 4.11 -19.44 -2.39
CA ASN A 318 5.47 -20.00 -2.42
C ASN A 318 6.28 -19.50 -1.23
N ILE A 319 6.83 -20.42 -0.46
CA ILE A 319 7.73 -20.13 0.65
C ILE A 319 9.16 -20.39 0.21
N THR A 320 10.07 -19.46 0.48
CA THR A 320 11.50 -19.64 0.28
C THR A 320 12.21 -19.58 1.62
N VAL A 321 12.86 -20.67 2.01
CA VAL A 321 13.70 -20.75 3.21
C VAL A 321 15.12 -20.34 2.84
N MET A 322 15.63 -19.30 3.49
CA MET A 322 16.94 -18.73 3.26
C MET A 322 18.04 -19.57 3.91
N TYR A 323 19.11 -19.82 3.15
CA TYR A 323 20.31 -20.52 3.61
C TYR A 323 21.55 -19.99 2.91
N LEU A 324 22.71 -20.10 3.57
CA LEU A 324 24.00 -19.64 3.03
C LEU A 324 25.15 -20.55 3.47
N ASP A 325 25.73 -21.27 2.52
CA ASP A 325 26.86 -22.17 2.74
C ASP A 325 28.02 -21.88 1.80
N ILE A 326 29.24 -21.95 2.33
CA ILE A 326 30.47 -21.95 1.53
C ILE A 326 30.83 -23.42 1.30
N THR A 327 30.55 -23.93 0.10
CA THR A 327 30.72 -25.36 -0.24
C THR A 327 32.18 -25.69 -0.52
N SER A 328 32.91 -24.78 -1.15
CA SER A 328 34.35 -24.91 -1.38
C SER A 328 35.01 -23.56 -1.27
N ILE A 329 36.14 -23.51 -0.56
CA ILE A 329 37.00 -22.32 -0.54
C ILE A 329 38.44 -22.75 -0.29
N THR A 330 39.37 -21.98 -0.84
CA THR A 330 40.78 -22.03 -0.45
C THR A 330 40.92 -21.75 1.06
N LYS A 331 41.60 -22.63 1.80
CA LYS A 331 41.77 -22.55 3.27
C LYS A 331 43.19 -22.84 3.69
N GLY A 332 43.55 -22.37 4.88
CA GLY A 332 44.84 -22.66 5.51
C GLY A 332 45.99 -21.90 4.86
N LYS A 333 47.20 -22.47 4.91
CA LYS A 333 48.41 -21.89 4.33
C LYS A 333 48.60 -22.37 2.90
N VAL A 334 48.63 -21.44 1.96
CA VAL A 334 48.81 -21.68 0.54
C VAL A 334 50.17 -21.13 0.13
N VAL A 335 51.08 -22.02 -0.23
CA VAL A 335 52.43 -21.65 -0.69
C VAL A 335 52.47 -21.72 -2.21
N LYS A 336 52.92 -20.64 -2.84
CA LYS A 336 53.00 -20.47 -4.29
C LYS A 336 54.36 -19.92 -4.72
N GLN A 337 54.75 -20.20 -5.96
CA GLN A 337 56.02 -19.70 -6.49
C GLN A 337 55.85 -18.31 -7.11
N LEU A 338 56.94 -17.53 -7.14
CA LEU A 338 57.00 -16.25 -7.84
C LEU A 338 56.63 -16.42 -9.32
N ASP A 339 55.92 -15.45 -9.89
CA ASP A 339 55.43 -15.45 -11.26
C ASP A 339 54.41 -16.55 -11.62
N GLU A 340 54.01 -17.41 -10.68
CA GLU A 340 52.91 -18.37 -10.86
C GLU A 340 51.56 -17.64 -10.95
N SER A 341 50.62 -18.18 -11.72
CA SER A 341 49.22 -17.73 -11.70
C SER A 341 48.45 -18.40 -10.57
N PHE A 342 47.60 -17.63 -9.89
CA PHE A 342 46.78 -18.13 -8.80
C PHE A 342 45.44 -17.42 -8.74
N GLU A 343 44.38 -18.20 -8.62
CA GLU A 343 43.02 -17.71 -8.35
C GLU A 343 42.44 -18.57 -7.22
N PRO A 344 42.09 -17.99 -6.07
CA PRO A 344 41.52 -18.73 -4.96
C PRO A 344 40.10 -19.17 -5.32
N THR A 345 39.80 -20.42 -4.99
CA THR A 345 38.47 -20.98 -5.17
C THR A 345 37.50 -20.40 -4.15
N LEU A 346 36.29 -20.07 -4.62
CA LEU A 346 35.12 -19.75 -3.79
C LEU A 346 33.86 -20.27 -4.49
N LEU A 347 33.24 -21.30 -3.90
CA LEU A 347 31.95 -21.84 -4.31
C LEU A 347 30.96 -21.64 -3.16
N VAL A 348 29.84 -21.01 -3.47
CA VAL A 348 28.77 -20.69 -2.52
C VAL A 348 27.49 -21.38 -2.98
N ASN A 349 26.79 -22.00 -2.05
CA ASN A 349 25.44 -22.51 -2.26
C ASN A 349 24.48 -21.72 -1.36
N ALA A 350 23.50 -21.06 -1.97
CA ALA A 350 22.61 -20.13 -1.29
C ALA A 350 21.22 -20.15 -1.92
N SER A 351 20.22 -19.70 -1.15
CA SER A 351 18.83 -19.57 -1.63
C SER A 351 18.62 -18.41 -2.61
N GLY A 352 19.58 -17.50 -2.75
CA GLY A 352 19.53 -16.33 -3.61
C GLY A 352 20.93 -15.87 -3.99
N GLU A 353 21.06 -14.64 -4.51
CA GLU A 353 22.35 -14.08 -4.92
C GLU A 353 23.10 -13.45 -3.73
N PRO A 354 24.21 -14.06 -3.26
CA PRO A 354 24.95 -13.53 -2.14
C PRO A 354 25.93 -12.43 -2.55
N LYS A 355 26.09 -11.42 -1.68
CA LYS A 355 27.14 -10.41 -1.82
C LYS A 355 28.45 -10.94 -1.24
N VAL A 356 29.49 -10.99 -2.07
CA VAL A 356 30.84 -11.41 -1.68
C VAL A 356 31.75 -10.18 -1.60
N THR A 357 32.45 -10.04 -0.48
CA THR A 357 33.49 -9.01 -0.30
C THR A 357 34.79 -9.66 0.14
N TRP A 358 35.90 -9.21 -0.43
CA TRP A 358 37.24 -9.70 -0.09
C TRP A 358 38.04 -8.66 0.67
N SER A 359 38.93 -9.11 1.53
CA SER A 359 39.92 -8.26 2.20
C SER A 359 41.27 -8.96 2.28
N LYS A 360 42.35 -8.17 2.30
CA LYS A 360 43.71 -8.62 2.52
C LYS A 360 44.29 -7.88 3.71
N ASN A 361 44.76 -8.60 4.73
CA ASN A 361 45.29 -8.02 5.97
C ASN A 361 44.32 -6.98 6.57
N ASN A 362 43.01 -7.27 6.57
CA ASN A 362 41.90 -6.40 7.00
C ASN A 362 41.63 -5.16 6.11
N ILE A 363 42.24 -5.07 4.93
CA ILE A 363 42.00 -3.99 3.96
C ILE A 363 41.09 -4.52 2.86
N SER A 364 39.95 -3.88 2.61
CA SER A 364 38.99 -4.28 1.58
C SER A 364 39.59 -4.23 0.19
N LEU A 365 39.30 -5.25 -0.62
CA LEU A 365 39.66 -5.32 -2.03
C LEU A 365 38.46 -4.88 -2.89
N ASN A 366 38.74 -4.17 -3.98
CA ASN A 366 37.72 -3.73 -4.94
C ASN A 366 37.26 -4.85 -5.87
N SER A 367 38.08 -5.90 -6.02
CA SER A 367 37.80 -7.05 -6.87
C SER A 367 38.20 -8.34 -6.15
N PRO A 368 37.63 -9.49 -6.54
CA PRO A 368 38.13 -10.78 -6.10
C PRO A 368 39.63 -10.91 -6.41
N PRO A 369 40.43 -11.51 -5.51
CA PRO A 369 41.84 -11.76 -5.76
C PRO A 369 42.02 -12.70 -6.95
N LYS A 370 42.71 -12.25 -7.98
CA LYS A 370 43.09 -13.05 -9.15
C LYS A 370 44.46 -12.58 -9.61
N PHE A 371 45.39 -13.52 -9.74
CA PHE A 371 46.79 -13.23 -10.02
C PHE A 371 47.22 -13.96 -11.30
N ASP A 372 47.58 -13.20 -12.33
CA ASP A 372 48.21 -13.78 -13.53
C ASP A 372 49.68 -14.09 -13.28
N LYS A 373 50.35 -13.23 -12.49
CA LYS A 373 51.73 -13.39 -12.02
C LYS A 373 51.87 -12.90 -10.59
N LEU A 374 52.17 -13.81 -9.69
CA LEU A 374 52.34 -13.53 -8.26
C LEU A 374 53.62 -12.74 -7.97
N LYS A 375 53.50 -11.78 -7.05
CA LYS A 375 54.60 -10.97 -6.49
C LYS A 375 54.77 -11.23 -5.00
N TYR A 376 55.94 -10.94 -4.44
CA TYR A 376 56.17 -11.06 -3.00
C TYR A 376 55.17 -10.26 -2.16
N SER A 377 54.80 -9.07 -2.63
CA SER A 377 53.80 -8.20 -1.99
C SER A 377 52.41 -8.81 -1.94
N ASP A 378 52.10 -9.83 -2.75
CA ASP A 378 50.80 -10.51 -2.75
C ASP A 378 50.60 -11.40 -1.52
N SER A 379 51.67 -11.65 -0.76
CA SER A 379 51.61 -12.44 0.47
C SER A 379 50.74 -11.74 1.52
N GLY A 380 50.01 -12.53 2.30
CA GLY A 380 49.15 -12.02 3.37
C GLY A 380 47.95 -12.91 3.65
N VAL A 381 47.12 -12.47 4.59
CA VAL A 381 45.89 -13.16 4.97
C VAL A 381 44.74 -12.57 4.17
N TYR A 382 44.09 -13.41 3.37
CA TYR A 382 42.90 -13.07 2.61
C TYR A 382 41.66 -13.59 3.35
N GLU A 383 40.66 -12.74 3.55
CA GLU A 383 39.35 -13.10 4.11
C GLU A 383 38.25 -12.75 3.11
N CYS A 384 37.36 -13.69 2.84
CA CYS A 384 36.09 -13.41 2.18
C CYS A 384 34.96 -13.35 3.20
N VAL A 385 34.05 -12.41 2.99
CA VAL A 385 32.77 -12.35 3.68
C VAL A 385 31.68 -12.51 2.63
N VAL A 386 30.85 -13.53 2.81
CA VAL A 386 29.70 -13.81 1.97
C VAL A 386 28.46 -13.46 2.78
N SER A 387 27.56 -12.65 2.23
CA SER A 387 26.42 -12.10 2.96
C SER A 387 25.14 -12.12 2.14
N MET A 388 24.02 -12.30 2.85
CA MET A 388 22.64 -12.21 2.37
C MET A 388 21.77 -11.58 3.47
N PRO A 389 20.53 -11.16 3.17
CA PRO A 389 19.62 -10.66 4.19
C PRO A 389 19.57 -11.55 5.44
N GLY A 390 20.08 -11.05 6.56
CA GLY A 390 20.09 -11.74 7.84
C GLY A 390 20.99 -12.99 7.94
N LEU A 391 21.88 -13.24 6.98
CA LEU A 391 22.82 -14.38 6.96
C LEU A 391 24.21 -13.92 6.49
N PHE A 392 25.28 -14.39 7.15
CA PHE A 392 26.64 -14.20 6.65
C PHE A 392 27.56 -15.38 7.02
N ARG A 393 28.60 -15.55 6.20
CA ARG A 393 29.68 -16.53 6.40
C ARG A 393 31.02 -15.86 6.11
N LYS A 394 32.04 -16.31 6.83
CA LYS A 394 33.42 -15.86 6.67
C LYS A 394 34.34 -17.04 6.45
N ALA A 395 35.37 -16.84 5.66
CA ALA A 395 36.45 -17.80 5.51
C ALA A 395 37.74 -17.09 5.08
N SER A 396 38.88 -17.66 5.43
CA SER A 396 40.19 -17.04 5.21
C SER A 396 41.27 -18.06 4.85
N PHE A 397 42.31 -17.58 4.16
CA PHE A 397 43.54 -18.32 3.89
C PHE A 397 44.76 -17.38 3.94
N GLU A 398 45.93 -17.96 4.20
CA GLU A 398 47.22 -17.26 4.19
C GLU A 398 47.95 -17.60 2.89
N LEU A 399 48.24 -16.61 2.06
CA LEU A 399 49.03 -16.77 0.85
C LEU A 399 50.50 -16.43 1.14
N ILE A 400 51.39 -17.34 0.80
CA ILE A 400 52.84 -17.19 0.95
C ILE A 400 53.49 -17.38 -0.43
N ILE A 401 54.14 -16.34 -0.93
CA ILE A 401 54.89 -16.42 -2.19
C ILE A 401 56.35 -16.72 -1.86
N GLN A 402 56.92 -17.72 -2.53
CA GLN A 402 58.32 -18.14 -2.45
C GLN A 402 59.05 -17.88 -3.78
N GLY A 403 60.33 -17.57 -3.71
CA GLY A 403 61.18 -17.37 -4.89
C GLY A 403 62.60 -16.92 -4.53
N ALA A 404 63.47 -16.91 -5.54
CA ALA A 404 64.83 -16.39 -5.42
C ALA A 404 64.82 -14.86 -5.17
N PRO A 405 65.76 -14.33 -4.37
CA PRO A 405 65.76 -12.91 -4.03
C PRO A 405 66.09 -12.03 -5.23
N VAL A 406 65.51 -10.84 -5.27
CA VAL A 406 65.73 -9.81 -6.28
C VAL A 406 66.15 -8.52 -5.61
N ILE A 407 67.24 -7.91 -6.08
CA ILE A 407 67.70 -6.60 -5.60
C ILE A 407 66.96 -5.51 -6.38
N ASN A 408 65.97 -4.89 -5.73
CA ASN A 408 65.14 -3.83 -6.31
C ASN A 408 65.92 -2.52 -6.43
N LYS A 409 66.65 -2.15 -5.38
CA LYS A 409 67.39 -0.89 -5.35
C LYS A 409 68.72 -1.04 -4.63
N LEU A 410 69.77 -0.58 -5.30
CA LEU A 410 71.09 -0.42 -4.73
C LEU A 410 71.46 1.05 -4.81
N SER A 411 71.80 1.67 -3.68
CA SER A 411 72.05 3.11 -3.63
C SER A 411 73.22 3.48 -2.71
N LYS A 412 73.86 4.59 -3.06
CA LYS A 412 74.86 5.30 -2.24
C LYS A 412 74.35 6.69 -1.92
N LYS A 413 74.54 7.12 -0.67
CA LYS A 413 74.28 8.50 -0.25
C LYS A 413 75.47 9.03 0.52
N LEU A 414 75.95 10.22 0.17
CA LEU A 414 76.93 10.93 0.99
C LEU A 414 76.25 11.39 2.29
N SER A 415 76.91 11.19 3.43
CA SER A 415 76.43 11.71 4.70
C SER A 415 76.31 13.23 4.66
N ASN A 416 75.38 13.80 5.44
CA ASN A 416 75.15 15.25 5.48
C ASN A 416 76.42 16.05 5.84
N ASN A 417 77.33 15.45 6.62
CA ASN A 417 78.61 16.04 7.02
C ASN A 417 79.77 15.69 6.06
N GLY A 418 79.52 15.02 4.94
CA GLY A 418 80.53 14.67 3.93
C GLY A 418 81.51 13.55 4.33
N ASN A 419 81.49 13.10 5.59
CA ASN A 419 82.57 12.28 6.16
C ASN A 419 82.50 10.78 5.80
N PHE A 420 81.35 10.28 5.36
CA PHE A 420 81.16 8.87 5.02
C PHE A 420 80.05 8.70 3.97
N LYS A 421 80.02 7.53 3.33
CA LYS A 421 78.95 7.13 2.40
C LYS A 421 78.13 6.00 3.01
N VAL A 422 76.81 6.14 2.95
CA VAL A 422 75.85 5.10 3.34
C VAL A 422 75.44 4.33 2.11
N LEU A 423 75.73 3.03 2.11
CA LEU A 423 75.27 2.10 1.09
C LEU A 423 73.98 1.43 1.57
N SER A 424 73.01 1.29 0.69
CA SER A 424 71.71 0.69 0.98
C SER A 424 71.35 -0.30 -0.11
N CYS A 425 71.08 -1.54 0.30
CA CYS A 425 70.63 -2.64 -0.56
C CYS A 425 69.21 -3.03 -0.14
N GLU A 426 68.24 -2.71 -0.99
CA GLU A 426 66.82 -3.04 -0.82
C GLU A 426 66.49 -4.22 -1.73
N ALA A 427 66.12 -5.35 -1.12
CA ALA A 427 65.83 -6.58 -1.82
C ALA A 427 64.50 -7.20 -1.37
N GLU A 428 63.91 -8.00 -2.24
CA GLU A 428 62.74 -8.83 -1.94
C GLU A 428 63.06 -10.30 -2.18
N GLY A 429 62.54 -11.20 -1.35
CA GLY A 429 62.81 -12.63 -1.46
C GLY A 429 62.12 -13.39 -0.34
N SER A 430 61.72 -14.63 -0.60
CA SER A 430 61.05 -15.49 0.38
C SER A 430 61.40 -16.95 0.09
N PRO A 431 61.91 -17.74 1.04
CA PRO A 431 62.12 -17.41 2.46
C PRO A 431 63.12 -16.27 2.69
N LYS A 432 63.14 -15.73 3.92
CA LYS A 432 63.91 -14.54 4.30
C LYS A 432 65.35 -14.64 3.77
N PRO A 433 65.78 -13.76 2.86
CA PRO A 433 67.12 -13.82 2.31
C PRO A 433 68.15 -13.18 3.23
N THR A 434 69.39 -13.65 3.13
CA THR A 434 70.57 -13.10 3.81
C THR A 434 71.26 -12.10 2.89
N VAL A 435 71.64 -10.93 3.43
CA VAL A 435 72.35 -9.88 2.68
C VAL A 435 73.82 -9.83 3.08
N GLN A 436 74.71 -9.86 2.09
CA GLN A 436 76.16 -9.78 2.26
C GLN A 436 76.75 -8.70 1.34
N TRP A 437 77.76 -7.99 1.85
CA TRP A 437 78.49 -6.97 1.09
C TRP A 437 79.90 -7.46 0.78
N SER A 438 80.47 -7.09 -0.37
CA SER A 438 81.85 -7.43 -0.75
C SER A 438 82.92 -6.70 0.08
N ILE A 439 82.51 -5.76 0.92
CA ILE A 439 83.37 -4.99 1.83
C ILE A 439 82.76 -4.94 3.22
N ASN A 440 83.62 -4.77 4.22
CA ASN A 440 83.20 -4.55 5.60
C ASN A 440 82.89 -3.06 5.80
N GLY A 441 81.71 -2.75 6.34
CA GLY A 441 81.33 -1.39 6.74
C GLY A 441 81.22 -1.24 8.25
N THR A 442 81.14 0.00 8.71
CA THR A 442 80.78 0.34 10.09
C THR A 442 79.28 0.64 10.16
N ASN A 443 78.62 0.36 11.29
CA ASN A 443 77.18 0.59 11.48
C ASN A 443 76.25 -0.14 10.49
N ALA A 444 76.24 -1.48 10.54
CA ALA A 444 75.30 -2.30 9.78
C ALA A 444 73.89 -2.25 10.42
N THR A 445 72.86 -1.96 9.62
CA THR A 445 71.45 -1.97 10.06
C THR A 445 70.57 -2.72 9.07
N GLU A 446 69.73 -3.63 9.56
CA GLU A 446 68.73 -4.36 8.79
C GLU A 446 67.31 -3.93 9.21
N THR A 447 66.42 -3.69 8.24
CA THR A 447 65.01 -3.44 8.53
C THR A 447 64.28 -4.75 8.88
N PRO A 448 63.22 -4.72 9.71
CA PRO A 448 62.37 -5.89 9.93
C PRO A 448 61.90 -6.53 8.62
N TYR A 449 61.94 -7.86 8.54
CA TYR A 449 61.49 -8.61 7.36
C TYR A 449 59.96 -8.63 7.32
N VAL A 450 59.37 -7.82 6.44
CA VAL A 450 57.90 -7.67 6.30
C VAL A 450 57.53 -7.72 4.82
N GLY A 451 56.53 -8.55 4.47
CA GLY A 451 56.03 -8.64 3.10
C GLY A 451 57.07 -9.10 2.07
N GLY A 452 58.05 -9.90 2.49
CA GLY A 452 59.13 -10.37 1.63
C GLY A 452 60.26 -9.37 1.40
N ARG A 453 60.21 -8.17 1.98
CA ARG A 453 61.23 -7.12 1.77
C ARG A 453 62.25 -7.07 2.90
N VAL A 454 63.52 -6.88 2.55
CA VAL A 454 64.63 -6.61 3.47
C VAL A 454 65.46 -5.45 2.94
N THR A 455 65.85 -4.54 3.82
CA THR A 455 66.79 -3.46 3.50
C THR A 455 67.97 -3.55 4.44
N HIS A 456 69.17 -3.70 3.88
CA HIS A 456 70.41 -3.72 4.65
C HIS A 456 71.25 -2.49 4.29
N ARG A 457 71.74 -1.78 5.30
CA ARG A 457 72.57 -0.58 5.14
C ARG A 457 73.90 -0.75 5.83
N ILE A 458 74.97 -0.24 5.22
CA ILE A 458 76.31 -0.16 5.80
C ILE A 458 76.91 1.22 5.57
N THR A 459 77.82 1.64 6.45
CA THR A 459 78.57 2.89 6.30
C THR A 459 80.02 2.60 5.93
N ILE A 460 80.56 3.37 4.97
CA ILE A 460 81.93 3.20 4.49
C ILE A 460 82.62 4.55 4.30
N ILE A 461 83.95 4.57 4.44
CA ILE A 461 84.82 5.72 4.16
C ILE A 461 85.79 5.28 3.06
N PRO A 462 85.44 5.46 1.78
CA PRO A 462 86.29 5.00 0.67
C PRO A 462 87.51 5.88 0.51
N THR A 463 88.71 5.29 0.57
CA THR A 463 90.00 5.95 0.31
C THR A 463 90.38 5.96 -1.17
N VAL A 464 89.84 5.03 -1.94
CA VAL A 464 90.01 4.89 -3.40
C VAL A 464 88.65 4.68 -4.07
N ASN A 465 88.58 4.88 -5.38
CA ASN A 465 87.42 4.48 -6.17
C ASN A 465 87.31 2.94 -6.13
N LEU A 466 86.19 2.42 -5.66
CA LEU A 466 86.00 0.97 -5.48
C LEU A 466 84.58 0.54 -5.88
N THR A 467 84.46 -0.63 -6.48
CA THR A 467 83.17 -1.23 -6.84
C THR A 467 82.71 -2.15 -5.70
N VAL A 468 81.53 -1.89 -5.16
CA VAL A 468 80.92 -2.67 -4.07
C VAL A 468 79.81 -3.56 -4.60
N ASN A 469 79.87 -4.85 -4.29
CA ASN A 469 78.80 -5.79 -4.61
C ASN A 469 77.91 -6.02 -3.37
N CYS A 470 76.60 -5.89 -3.56
CA CYS A 470 75.62 -6.44 -2.63
C CYS A 470 75.15 -7.78 -3.17
N THR A 471 75.30 -8.84 -2.38
CA THR A 471 74.86 -10.19 -2.72
C THR A 471 73.77 -10.61 -1.74
N VAL A 472 72.61 -11.02 -2.27
CA VAL A 472 71.44 -11.41 -1.50
C VAL A 472 71.08 -12.85 -1.86
N SER A 473 70.96 -13.74 -0.87
CA SER A 473 70.73 -15.17 -1.10
C SER A 473 69.72 -15.79 -0.15
N ASN A 474 68.91 -16.72 -0.65
CA ASN A 474 68.12 -17.65 0.15
C ASN A 474 68.31 -19.08 -0.39
N GLU A 475 67.57 -20.05 0.15
CA GLU A 475 67.62 -21.45 -0.28
C GLU A 475 67.17 -21.69 -1.73
N LEU A 476 66.52 -20.70 -2.37
CA LEU A 476 65.98 -20.79 -3.74
C LEU A 476 66.86 -20.08 -4.78
N GLY A 477 67.87 -19.31 -4.37
CA GLY A 477 68.79 -18.67 -5.29
C GLY A 477 69.53 -17.46 -4.72
N GLN A 478 70.21 -16.73 -5.59
CA GLN A 478 71.03 -15.58 -5.25
C GLN A 478 70.95 -14.50 -6.32
N ALA A 479 70.98 -13.23 -5.90
CA ALA A 479 71.12 -12.07 -6.76
C ALA A 479 72.30 -11.21 -6.30
N SER A 480 73.02 -10.61 -7.25
CA SER A 480 74.10 -9.68 -6.94
C SER A 480 74.00 -8.44 -7.83
N LYS A 481 74.23 -7.25 -7.26
CA LYS A 481 74.34 -5.99 -7.99
C LYS A 481 75.54 -5.21 -7.49
N SER A 482 76.23 -4.55 -8.40
CA SER A 482 77.42 -3.73 -8.11
C SER A 482 77.11 -2.24 -8.14
N LEU A 483 77.88 -1.48 -7.38
CA LEU A 483 77.83 -0.03 -7.31
C LEU A 483 79.26 0.52 -7.24
N ASP A 484 79.60 1.45 -8.12
CA ASP A 484 80.87 2.17 -8.02
C ASP A 484 80.78 3.24 -6.94
N VAL A 485 81.75 3.27 -6.04
CA VAL A 485 81.84 4.23 -4.95
C VAL A 485 83.13 5.01 -5.12
N SER A 486 83.01 6.32 -5.37
CA SER A 486 84.18 7.20 -5.47
C SER A 486 84.88 7.39 -4.12
N THR A 487 86.16 7.74 -4.14
CA THR A 487 86.88 8.19 -2.95
C THR A 487 86.26 9.46 -2.35
N LEU A 488 86.49 9.70 -1.05
CA LEU A 488 86.22 10.99 -0.38
C LEU A 488 87.45 11.93 -0.41
N PHE A 489 88.59 11.44 -0.88
CA PHE A 489 89.84 12.20 -0.97
C PHE A 489 90.13 12.52 -2.43
N GLU A 490 90.24 13.80 -2.77
CA GLU A 490 90.60 14.24 -4.12
C GLU A 490 92.11 14.00 -4.34
N GLU A 491 92.49 13.34 -5.44
CA GLU A 491 93.91 13.15 -5.80
C GLU A 491 94.53 14.50 -6.16
N VAL A 492 95.53 14.93 -5.39
CA VAL A 492 96.38 16.07 -5.76
C VAL A 492 97.33 15.59 -6.86
N THR A 493 96.97 15.82 -8.13
CA THR A 493 97.90 15.60 -9.25
C THR A 493 98.96 16.70 -9.24
N VAL A 494 100.20 16.31 -8.97
CA VAL A 494 101.38 17.17 -9.12
C VAL A 494 101.81 17.14 -10.59
N ASP A 495 101.51 18.21 -11.33
CA ASP A 495 102.02 18.42 -12.69
C ASP A 495 103.56 18.51 -12.68
N LYS A 496 104.23 17.53 -13.27
CA LYS A 496 105.64 17.64 -13.67
C LYS A 496 105.72 18.19 -15.09
N ARG A 497 106.16 19.45 -15.21
CA ARG A 497 106.64 20.05 -16.45
C ARG A 497 107.93 19.39 -16.91
N ALA A 498 107.87 18.75 -18.06
CA ALA A 498 108.89 18.64 -19.09
C ALA A 498 108.08 18.41 -20.37
N GLU A 499 108.31 19.05 -21.49
CA GLU A 499 109.58 19.29 -22.17
C GLU A 499 109.23 20.17 -23.38
N ASP A 500 110.15 20.99 -23.91
CA ASP A 500 110.20 21.07 -25.37
C ASP A 500 111.52 21.64 -25.88
N SER A 501 112.23 20.80 -26.64
CA SER A 501 113.21 21.25 -27.62
C SER A 501 112.47 21.64 -28.89
N ASN A 502 112.75 22.86 -29.33
CA ASN A 502 112.26 23.53 -30.53
C ASN A 502 112.11 22.60 -31.76
N ASP A 503 110.89 22.47 -32.29
CA ASP A 503 110.70 22.29 -33.73
C ASP A 503 109.56 23.19 -34.25
N GLN A 504 109.97 24.11 -35.09
CA GLN A 504 109.22 25.25 -35.60
C GLN A 504 108.84 24.93 -37.04
N THR A 505 107.69 24.29 -37.29
CA THR A 505 106.82 24.51 -38.49
C THR A 505 105.72 23.45 -38.57
N ARG A 506 104.45 23.84 -38.30
CA ARG A 506 103.22 23.40 -39.03
C ARG A 506 101.94 23.87 -38.32
N VAL A 507 101.76 25.18 -38.20
CA VAL A 507 100.44 25.80 -37.97
C VAL A 507 100.07 26.59 -39.21
N ALA A 508 99.76 25.86 -40.29
CA ALA A 508 99.18 26.43 -41.52
C ALA A 508 98.36 25.43 -42.35
N VAL A 509 98.30 24.14 -41.98
CA VAL A 509 97.68 23.09 -42.82
C VAL A 509 96.41 22.48 -42.20
N GLY A 510 96.16 22.66 -40.89
CA GLY A 510 94.96 22.13 -40.22
C GLY A 510 93.68 22.94 -40.44
N VAL A 511 93.81 24.27 -40.61
CA VAL A 511 92.63 25.16 -40.79
C VAL A 511 92.09 25.09 -42.22
N VAL A 512 92.95 24.88 -43.22
CA VAL A 512 92.54 24.75 -44.63
C VAL A 512 91.82 23.42 -44.88
N ILE A 513 92.24 22.33 -44.24
CA ILE A 513 91.60 21.02 -44.38
C ILE A 513 90.23 20.99 -43.68
N GLY A 514 90.08 21.65 -42.52
CA GLY A 514 88.80 21.77 -41.83
C GLY A 514 87.75 22.58 -42.63
N VAL A 515 88.17 23.66 -43.28
CA VAL A 515 87.28 24.50 -44.10
C VAL A 515 86.89 23.82 -45.42
N ILE A 516 87.80 23.06 -46.05
CA ILE A 516 87.50 22.27 -47.25
C ILE A 516 86.53 21.12 -46.93
N LEU A 517 86.69 20.43 -45.79
CA LEU A 517 85.77 19.37 -45.36
C LEU A 517 84.37 19.91 -45.02
N ALA A 518 84.28 21.11 -44.43
CA ALA A 518 83.01 21.76 -44.17
C ALA A 518 82.29 22.18 -45.47
N ALA A 519 83.00 22.70 -46.47
CA ALA A 519 82.42 23.07 -47.76
C ALA A 519 81.90 21.86 -48.55
N VAL A 520 82.60 20.73 -48.51
CA VAL A 520 82.15 19.47 -49.13
C VAL A 520 80.92 18.90 -48.42
N ALA A 521 80.85 18.98 -47.09
CA ALA A 521 79.68 18.55 -46.33
C ALA A 521 78.43 19.39 -46.65
N ILE A 522 78.58 20.72 -46.76
CA ILE A 522 77.47 21.62 -47.12
C ILE A 522 77.03 21.37 -48.57
N GLY A 523 77.97 21.15 -49.50
CA GLY A 523 77.66 20.77 -50.88
C GLY A 523 76.89 19.45 -51.01
N LEU A 524 77.25 18.44 -50.21
CA LEU A 524 76.56 17.14 -50.18
C LEU A 524 75.15 17.26 -49.57
N ILE A 525 74.97 18.08 -48.53
CA ILE A 525 73.64 18.35 -47.94
C ILE A 525 72.75 19.09 -48.95
N TYR A 526 73.30 20.09 -49.66
CA TYR A 526 72.56 20.82 -50.70
C TYR A 526 72.20 19.93 -51.90
N TRP A 527 73.09 19.00 -52.28
CA TRP A 527 72.82 18.01 -53.34
C TRP A 527 71.74 16.99 -52.95
N ILE A 528 71.74 16.50 -51.68
CA ILE A 528 70.69 15.61 -51.16
C ILE A 528 69.34 16.33 -51.07
N TYR A 529 69.33 17.61 -50.71
CA TYR A 529 68.12 18.43 -50.67
C TYR A 529 67.53 18.66 -52.08
N MET A 530 68.37 18.96 -53.08
CA MET A 530 67.97 19.07 -54.49
C MET A 530 67.53 17.73 -55.11
N LYS A 531 68.06 16.60 -54.63
CA LYS A 531 67.68 15.26 -55.13
C LYS A 531 66.35 14.77 -54.55
N ARG A 532 65.92 15.28 -53.39
CA ARG A 532 64.66 14.89 -52.72
C ARG A 532 63.42 15.68 -53.15
N THR A 533 63.56 16.71 -53.99
CA THR A 533 62.46 17.54 -54.51
C THR A 533 61.96 17.13 -55.89
N ARG A 534 62.55 16.09 -56.52
CA ARG A 534 62.04 15.46 -57.75
C ARG A 534 61.70 13.99 -57.51
N GLN A 535 60.50 13.73 -56.98
CA GLN A 535 59.64 12.56 -57.26
C GLN A 535 58.56 12.47 -56.19
N GLY A 536 57.36 12.95 -56.54
CA GLY A 536 56.15 12.77 -55.76
C GLY A 536 55.42 11.47 -56.10
N THR A 537 54.35 11.23 -55.33
CA THR A 537 53.22 10.29 -55.54
C THR A 537 53.58 8.79 -55.40
N TRP A 538 52.87 7.95 -54.65
CA TRP A 538 51.41 7.78 -54.50
C TRP A 538 50.98 7.20 -53.13
N LYS A 539 49.76 7.56 -52.72
CA LYS A 539 48.97 7.04 -51.58
C LYS A 539 48.15 5.80 -51.98
N THR A 540 47.87 4.93 -51.01
CA THR A 540 46.60 4.19 -50.74
C THR A 540 46.83 3.39 -49.45
N GLY A 541 45.96 3.31 -48.44
CA GLY A 541 44.62 3.83 -48.22
C GLY A 541 44.07 3.17 -46.94
N GLU A 542 43.35 3.98 -46.14
CA GLU A 542 42.29 3.61 -45.17
C GLU A 542 42.61 2.70 -43.97
N LYS A 543 42.03 2.86 -42.77
CA LYS A 543 41.20 3.89 -42.09
C LYS A 543 41.03 3.40 -40.64
N GLU A 544 40.88 4.37 -39.74
CA GLU A 544 40.05 4.37 -38.50
C GLU A 544 40.37 3.28 -37.45
N ASP A 545 40.47 3.54 -36.15
CA ASP A 545 39.81 4.54 -35.31
C ASP A 545 40.59 4.66 -33.99
N GLY A 546 40.44 5.75 -33.23
CA GLY A 546 41.03 5.84 -31.89
C GLY A 546 41.39 7.23 -31.40
N THR A 547 40.36 7.97 -31.02
CA THR A 547 40.33 9.18 -30.18
C THR A 547 41.32 9.24 -29.00
N THR A 548 41.81 10.45 -28.70
CA THR A 548 42.06 11.07 -27.37
C THR A 548 42.77 12.42 -27.68
N GLU A 549 42.57 13.57 -27.05
CA GLU A 549 41.78 14.05 -25.92
C GLU A 549 41.95 15.60 -25.91
N GLU A 550 41.15 16.28 -25.10
CA GLU A 550 41.33 17.65 -24.59
C GLU A 550 41.02 18.85 -25.50
N SER A 551 39.93 19.56 -25.18
CA SER A 551 40.00 21.00 -24.80
C SER A 551 38.66 21.60 -24.32
N LYS A 552 38.66 22.04 -23.06
CA LYS A 552 38.25 23.36 -22.52
C LYS A 552 36.77 23.86 -22.49
N LYS A 553 36.54 24.56 -21.36
CA LYS A 553 35.60 25.68 -21.04
C LYS A 553 34.18 25.27 -20.60
N LEU A 554 33.78 25.44 -19.34
CA LEU A 554 33.52 26.68 -18.54
C LEU A 554 32.47 27.60 -19.18
N GLU A 555 31.23 27.51 -18.67
CA GLU A 555 30.29 28.63 -18.50
C GLU A 555 29.05 28.15 -17.70
N GLU A 556 29.04 28.46 -16.39
CA GLU A 556 27.79 28.66 -15.63
C GLU A 556 27.46 30.15 -15.72
N ASN A 557 26.25 30.47 -16.16
CA ASN A 557 25.66 31.79 -15.95
C ASN A 557 24.44 31.66 -15.04
N GLN A 558 24.54 32.38 -13.93
CA GLN A 558 23.53 32.58 -12.90
C GLN A 558 22.27 33.25 -13.43
N SER A 559 21.16 33.05 -12.70
CA SER A 559 20.09 34.01 -12.34
C SER A 559 18.79 33.21 -12.17
N GLN A 560 17.97 33.28 -11.12
CA GLN A 560 17.83 34.25 -10.03
C GLN A 560 16.82 33.71 -8.99
N LYS A 561 16.97 34.15 -7.72
CA LYS A 561 15.96 34.61 -6.72
C LYS A 561 14.68 33.77 -6.47
N ALA A 562 14.04 33.77 -5.30
CA ALA A 562 14.19 34.29 -3.94
C ALA A 562 12.94 33.81 -3.17
N GLU A 563 13.00 33.80 -1.82
CA GLU A 563 11.89 33.92 -0.84
C GLU A 563 10.65 33.00 -1.02
N VAL A 564 10.29 32.12 -0.10
CA VAL A 564 9.91 32.29 1.32
C VAL A 564 10.10 30.96 2.06
#